data_AF-A0A954GNQ4-F1
#
_entry.id   AF-A0A954GNQ4-F1
#
_cell.length_a   1.000
_cell.length_b   1.000
_cell.length_c   1.000
_cell.angle_alpha   90.00
_cell.angle_beta   90.00
_cell.angle_gamma   90.00
#
_symmetry.space_group_name_H-M   'P 1'
#
loop_
_entity.id
_entity.type
_entity.pdbx_description
1 polymer ?
#
loop_
_entity_poly.entity_id
_entity_poly.type
_entity_poly.pdbx_seq_one_letter_code
_entity_poly.pdbx_strand_id
1 'polypeptide(L)'
;MPLVNVSSLADFDVSKLMDGESIRDEIKSNQELAALLKYYLLFTFYPELFEPITDADLIYNRYYWFRRLVTLFESVYGPDAGVEQQAFQILENANCELDWAMIQKVETMAVARVGP
;
A
#
# COMPACT_ATOMS: atom_id res chain seq x y z
N MET A 1 0.11 -13.74 -10.65
CA MET A 1 -0.60 -12.79 -9.77
C MET A 1 -1.37 -11.84 -10.67
N PRO A 2 -2.71 -11.89 -10.72
CA PRO A 2 -3.45 -10.83 -11.37
C PRO A 2 -3.45 -9.64 -10.41
N LEU A 3 -2.87 -8.53 -10.85
CA LEU A 3 -3.14 -7.22 -10.25
C LEU A 3 -4.65 -7.04 -10.32
N VAL A 4 -5.31 -6.80 -9.19
CA VAL A 4 -6.77 -6.67 -9.16
C VAL A 4 -7.20 -5.60 -10.17
N ASN A 5 -8.16 -5.94 -11.03
CA ASN A 5 -8.68 -5.05 -12.05
C ASN A 5 -9.48 -3.92 -11.38
N VAL A 6 -8.88 -2.75 -11.33
CA VAL A 6 -9.38 -1.53 -10.67
C VAL A 6 -10.65 -0.96 -11.33
N SER A 7 -11.15 -1.55 -12.42
CA SER A 7 -12.30 -1.04 -13.16
C SER A 7 -13.63 -1.06 -12.37
N SER A 8 -13.74 -1.85 -11.31
CA SER A 8 -14.93 -1.85 -10.43
C SER A 8 -14.92 -0.74 -9.36
N LEU A 9 -13.83 0.01 -9.22
CA LEU A 9 -13.68 1.08 -8.21
C LEU A 9 -14.15 2.45 -8.71
N ALA A 10 -14.75 2.52 -9.92
CA ALA A 10 -15.19 3.78 -10.53
C ALA A 10 -16.26 4.53 -9.74
N ASP A 11 -17.06 3.82 -8.94
CA ASP A 11 -18.14 4.39 -8.13
C ASP A 11 -17.74 4.66 -6.67
N PHE A 12 -16.53 4.25 -6.26
CA PHE A 12 -16.07 4.43 -4.90
C PHE A 12 -15.42 5.82 -4.74
N ASP A 13 -16.03 6.66 -3.90
CA ASP A 13 -15.52 8.01 -3.61
C ASP A 13 -14.26 7.95 -2.74
N VAL A 14 -13.12 7.69 -3.39
CA VAL A 14 -11.79 7.60 -2.77
C VAL A 14 -11.31 8.90 -2.14
N SER A 15 -11.98 10.05 -2.39
CA SER A 15 -11.58 11.32 -1.79
C SER A 15 -11.75 11.30 -0.27
N LYS A 16 -12.81 10.64 0.22
CA LYS A 16 -13.12 10.49 1.64
C LYS A 16 -12.12 9.64 2.42
N LEU A 17 -11.34 8.80 1.73
CA LEU A 17 -10.30 7.98 2.37
C LEU A 17 -9.20 8.85 2.99
N MET A 18 -8.99 10.07 2.49
CA MET A 18 -7.91 10.95 2.93
C MET A 18 -8.35 12.03 3.92
N ASP A 19 -9.65 12.13 4.24
CA ASP A 19 -10.21 13.21 5.05
C ASP A 19 -10.22 12.94 6.57
N GLY A 20 -9.97 11.68 7.00
CA GLY A 20 -10.07 11.27 8.40
C GLY A 20 -8.74 10.98 9.11
N GLU A 21 -7.65 10.77 8.36
CA GLU A 21 -6.34 10.38 8.90
C GLU A 21 -5.39 11.59 8.99
N SER A 22 -4.46 11.59 9.95
CA SER A 22 -3.38 12.58 10.02
C SER A 22 -2.34 12.32 8.93
N ILE A 23 -2.76 12.44 7.67
CA ILE A 23 -1.93 12.24 6.49
C ILE A 23 -1.06 13.48 6.30
N ARG A 24 0.24 13.21 6.12
CA ARG A 24 1.27 14.22 5.83
C ARG A 24 0.92 15.02 4.58
N ASP A 25 1.14 16.33 4.61
CA ASP A 25 0.77 17.24 3.52
C ASP A 25 1.57 16.97 2.24
N GLU A 26 2.77 16.43 2.37
CA GLU A 26 3.61 15.95 1.26
C GLU A 26 2.91 14.85 0.46
N ILE A 27 2.21 13.94 1.13
CA ILE A 27 1.46 12.86 0.47
C ILE A 27 0.21 13.42 -0.22
N LYS A 28 -0.47 14.39 0.40
CA LYS A 28 -1.67 15.02 -0.18
C LYS A 28 -1.35 15.85 -1.43
N SER A 29 -0.23 16.56 -1.43
CA SER A 29 0.20 17.45 -2.51
C SER A 29 0.84 16.72 -3.69
N ASN A 30 1.26 15.47 -3.53
CA ASN A 30 1.82 14.64 -4.58
C ASN A 30 0.80 13.61 -5.08
N GLN A 31 0.37 13.75 -6.35
CA GLN A 31 -0.67 12.89 -6.94
C GLN A 31 -0.30 11.41 -6.98
N GLU A 32 0.98 11.07 -7.19
CA GLU A 32 1.43 9.68 -7.22
C GLU A 32 1.44 9.07 -5.82
N LEU A 33 1.95 9.79 -4.82
CA LEU A 33 1.90 9.34 -3.43
C LEU A 33 0.45 9.19 -2.94
N ALA A 34 -0.41 10.16 -3.25
CA ALA A 34 -1.83 10.07 -2.93
C ALA A 34 -2.49 8.83 -3.57
N ALA A 35 -2.15 8.50 -4.82
CA ALA A 35 -2.67 7.32 -5.49
C ALA A 35 -2.22 6.01 -4.80
N LEU A 36 -0.95 5.91 -4.41
CA LEU A 36 -0.43 4.75 -3.69
C LEU A 36 -1.08 4.58 -2.32
N LEU A 37 -1.25 5.68 -1.58
CA LEU A 37 -1.94 5.65 -0.30
C LEU A 37 -3.39 5.17 -0.47
N LYS A 38 -4.12 5.63 -1.49
CA LYS A 38 -5.50 5.17 -1.75
C LYS A 38 -5.57 3.65 -1.91
N TYR A 39 -4.66 3.04 -2.66
CA TYR A 39 -4.65 1.58 -2.79
C TYR A 39 -4.40 0.89 -1.45
N TYR A 40 -3.43 1.36 -0.67
CA TYR A 40 -3.21 0.85 0.68
C TYR A 40 -4.46 0.95 1.57
N LEU A 41 -5.15 2.10 1.54
CA LEU A 41 -6.37 2.35 2.31
C LEU A 41 -7.53 1.45 1.85
N LEU A 42 -7.68 1.21 0.54
CA LEU A 42 -8.69 0.29 0.00
C LEU A 42 -8.51 -1.13 0.54
N PHE A 43 -7.30 -1.69 0.46
CA PHE A 43 -7.06 -3.02 1.01
C PHE A 43 -7.11 -3.05 2.55
N THR A 44 -6.96 -1.92 3.23
CA THR A 44 -7.01 -1.86 4.69
C THR A 44 -8.44 -1.75 5.24
N PHE A 45 -9.27 -0.93 4.61
CA PHE A 45 -10.60 -0.59 5.13
C PHE A 45 -11.76 -1.15 4.33
N TYR A 46 -11.53 -1.59 3.09
CA TYR A 46 -12.55 -2.10 2.19
C TYR A 46 -12.15 -3.43 1.51
N PRO A 47 -11.69 -4.44 2.28
CA PRO A 47 -11.27 -5.73 1.72
C PRO A 47 -12.38 -6.44 0.95
N GLU A 48 -13.65 -6.20 1.28
CA GLU A 48 -14.84 -6.76 0.64
C GLU A 48 -14.96 -6.41 -0.85
N LEU A 49 -14.33 -5.30 -1.28
CA LEU A 49 -14.31 -4.89 -2.69
C LEU A 49 -13.45 -5.82 -3.57
N PHE A 50 -12.67 -6.69 -2.96
CA PHE A 50 -11.70 -7.56 -3.63
C PHE A 50 -12.08 -9.05 -3.56
N GLU A 51 -13.28 -9.38 -3.09
CA GLU A 51 -13.70 -10.76 -2.96
C GLU A 51 -13.88 -11.48 -4.33
N PRO A 52 -13.49 -12.77 -4.42
CA PRO A 52 -12.84 -13.56 -3.38
C PRO A 52 -11.34 -13.23 -3.23
N ILE A 53 -10.90 -12.92 -2.01
CA ILE A 53 -9.49 -12.68 -1.66
C ILE A 53 -9.15 -13.42 -0.36
N THR A 54 -7.94 -13.97 -0.26
CA THR A 54 -7.46 -14.62 0.98
C THR A 54 -6.84 -13.60 1.93
N ASP A 55 -6.76 -13.92 3.22
CA ASP A 55 -6.08 -13.07 4.20
C ASP A 55 -4.61 -12.83 3.84
N ALA A 56 -3.93 -13.85 3.31
CA ALA A 56 -2.55 -13.74 2.86
C ALA A 56 -2.44 -12.78 1.66
N ASP A 57 -3.30 -12.94 0.65
CA ASP A 57 -3.33 -12.03 -0.50
C ASP A 57 -3.65 -10.58 -0.07
N LEU A 58 -4.54 -10.41 0.90
CA LEU A 58 -4.88 -9.10 1.45
C LEU A 58 -3.66 -8.45 2.10
N ILE A 59 -2.93 -9.17 2.96
CA ILE A 59 -1.72 -8.68 3.61
C ILE A 59 -0.63 -8.35 2.59
N TYR A 60 -0.39 -9.20 1.60
CA TYR A 60 0.63 -8.92 0.57
C TYR A 60 0.28 -7.71 -0.28
N ASN A 61 -1.01 -7.50 -0.61
CA ASN A 61 -1.44 -6.31 -1.33
C ASN A 61 -1.29 -5.05 -0.47
N ARG A 62 -1.74 -5.07 0.79
CA ARG A 62 -1.55 -3.95 1.74
C ARG A 62 -0.07 -3.59 1.86
N TYR A 63 0.77 -4.60 2.10
CA TYR A 63 2.21 -4.42 2.25
C TYR A 63 2.85 -3.86 0.98
N TYR A 64 2.51 -4.40 -0.19
CA TYR A 64 3.04 -3.94 -1.48
C TYR A 64 2.75 -2.45 -1.72
N TRP A 65 1.49 -2.03 -1.57
CA TRP A 65 1.10 -0.64 -1.82
C TRP A 65 1.73 0.32 -0.81
N PHE A 66 1.83 -0.10 0.45
CA PHE A 66 2.51 0.69 1.46
C PHE A 66 4.01 0.80 1.19
N ARG A 67 4.72 -0.31 0.90
CA ARG A 67 6.15 -0.27 0.56
C ARG A 67 6.42 0.60 -0.65
N ARG A 68 5.56 0.55 -1.67
CA ARG A 68 5.64 1.46 -2.82
C ARG A 68 5.49 2.93 -2.42
N LEU A 69 4.54 3.24 -1.55
CA LEU A 69 4.37 4.58 -1.00
C LEU A 69 5.64 5.03 -0.28
N VAL A 70 6.20 4.19 0.60
CA VAL A 70 7.46 4.47 1.33
C VAL A 70 8.60 4.74 0.36
N THR A 71 8.87 3.83 -0.59
CA THR A 71 9.99 3.98 -1.53
C THR A 71 9.86 5.26 -2.35
N LEU A 72 8.66 5.58 -2.86
CA LEU A 72 8.46 6.82 -3.60
C LEU A 72 8.63 8.05 -2.69
N PHE A 73 8.08 8.01 -1.48
CA PHE A 73 8.20 9.11 -0.52
C PHE A 73 9.67 9.39 -0.22
N GLU A 74 10.45 8.36 0.10
CA GLU A 74 11.86 8.50 0.45
C GLU A 74 12.73 8.95 -0.73
N SER A 75 12.37 8.55 -1.96
CA SER A 75 13.05 9.03 -3.17
C SER A 75 12.90 10.54 -3.39
N VAL A 76 11.82 11.14 -2.89
CA VAL A 76 11.50 12.57 -3.08
C VAL A 76 11.88 13.41 -1.87
N TYR A 77 11.62 12.92 -0.66
CA TYR A 77 11.73 13.68 0.59
C TYR A 77 12.86 13.19 1.52
N GLY A 78 13.56 12.11 1.12
CA GLY A 78 14.61 11.48 1.92
C GLY A 78 14.09 10.38 2.87
N PRO A 79 15.00 9.56 3.42
CA PRO A 79 14.63 8.43 4.27
C PRO A 79 13.83 8.83 5.51
N ASP A 80 12.84 8.02 5.91
CA ASP A 80 12.06 8.21 7.12
C ASP A 80 11.87 6.90 7.89
N ALA A 81 12.67 6.72 8.94
CA ALA A 81 12.66 5.52 9.77
C ALA A 81 11.29 5.23 10.41
N GLY A 82 10.47 6.25 10.66
CA GLY A 82 9.12 6.05 11.19
C GLY A 82 8.18 5.44 10.16
N VAL A 83 8.30 5.86 8.90
CA VAL A 83 7.53 5.29 7.79
C VAL A 83 8.03 3.88 7.43
N GLU A 84 9.34 3.64 7.48
CA GLU A 84 9.90 2.29 7.35
C GLU A 84 9.39 1.35 8.45
N GLN A 85 9.35 1.81 9.71
CA GLN A 85 8.85 1.02 10.83
C GLN A 85 7.36 0.66 10.65
N GLN A 86 6.53 1.58 10.14
CA GLN A 86 5.13 1.29 9.85
C GLN A 86 4.97 0.18 8.81
N ALA A 87 5.90 0.05 7.86
CA ALA A 87 5.84 -1.04 6.89
C ALA A 87 6.00 -2.40 7.57
N PHE A 88 6.95 -2.53 8.49
CA PHE A 88 7.13 -3.77 9.27
C PHE A 88 5.92 -4.09 10.14
N GLN A 89 5.29 -3.08 10.74
CA GLN A 89 4.08 -3.27 11.54
C GLN A 89 2.91 -3.89 10.75
N ILE A 90 2.84 -3.66 9.43
CA ILE A 90 1.82 -4.32 8.58
C ILE A 90 2.03 -5.85 8.57
N LEU A 91 3.27 -6.30 8.50
CA LEU A 91 3.62 -7.73 8.54
C LEU A 91 3.43 -8.31 9.94
N GLU A 92 3.85 -7.59 10.98
CA GLU A 92 3.73 -8.05 12.38
C GLU A 92 2.27 -8.25 12.81
N ASN A 93 1.36 -7.43 12.28
CA ASN A 93 -0.08 -7.52 12.57
C ASN A 93 -0.84 -8.43 11.60
N ALA A 94 -0.15 -9.25 10.81
CA ALA A 94 -0.80 -10.20 9.92
C ALA A 94 -1.46 -11.34 10.72
N ASN A 95 -2.76 -11.57 10.49
CA ASN A 95 -3.51 -12.65 11.11
C ASN A 95 -3.39 -13.99 10.35
N CYS A 96 -2.33 -14.17 9.57
CA CYS A 96 -2.09 -15.37 8.76
C CYS A 96 -0.61 -15.75 8.76
N GLU A 97 -0.30 -16.99 8.35
CA GLU A 97 1.08 -17.40 8.12
C GLU A 97 1.67 -16.69 6.90
N LEU A 98 2.82 -16.05 7.11
CA LEU A 98 3.52 -15.30 6.07
C LEU A 98 4.56 -16.17 5.37
N ASP A 99 4.54 -16.14 4.03
CA ASP A 99 5.59 -16.66 3.18
C ASP A 99 6.68 -15.59 2.99
N TRP A 100 7.82 -15.79 3.65
CA TRP A 100 8.98 -14.90 3.55
C TRP A 100 9.52 -14.77 2.12
N ALA A 101 9.42 -15.82 1.29
CA ALA A 101 9.82 -15.74 -0.11
C ALA A 101 8.86 -14.84 -0.91
N MET A 102 7.58 -14.81 -0.53
CA MET A 102 6.60 -13.89 -1.11
C MET A 102 6.86 -12.44 -0.67
N ILE A 103 7.16 -12.22 0.61
CA ILE A 103 7.54 -10.89 1.14
C ILE A 103 8.74 -10.34 0.38
N GLN A 104 9.79 -11.14 0.18
CA GLN A 104 10.98 -10.73 -0.57
C GLN A 104 10.67 -10.37 -2.03
N LYS A 105 9.74 -11.10 -2.68
CA LYS A 105 9.26 -10.75 -4.02
C LYS A 105 8.53 -9.42 -4.01
N VAL A 106 7.67 -9.17 -3.03
CA VAL A 106 6.94 -7.91 -2.88
C VAL A 106 7.90 -6.74 -2.71
N GLU A 107 8.92 -6.85 -1.85
CA GLU A 107 9.98 -5.84 -1.70
C GLU A 107 10.66 -5.53 -3.04
N THR A 108 11.08 -6.58 -3.77
CA THR A 108 11.75 -6.42 -5.06
C THR A 108 10.84 -5.70 -6.08
N MET A 109 9.56 -6.06 -6.11
CA MET A 109 8.59 -5.43 -7.02
C MET A 109 8.27 -3.98 -6.64
N ALA A 110 8.21 -3.67 -5.34
CA ALA A 110 7.89 -2.33 -4.85
C ALA A 110 8.98 -1.31 -5.26
N VAL A 111 10.24 -1.73 -5.24
CA VAL A 111 11.40 -0.89 -5.59
C VAL A 111 11.58 -0.78 -7.12
N ALA A 112 11.28 -1.83 -7.89
CA ALA A 112 11.60 -1.91 -9.32
C ALA A 112 10.93 -0.85 -10.24
N ARG A 113 9.93 -0.10 -9.77
CA ARG A 113 9.28 0.99 -10.54
C ARG A 113 9.71 2.39 -10.13
N VAL A 114 10.58 2.51 -9.11
CA VAL A 114 11.25 3.75 -8.74
C VAL A 114 12.63 3.72 -9.43
N GLY A 115 12.64 3.73 -10.77
CA GLY A 115 13.85 3.85 -11.57
C GLY A 115 14.21 5.33 -11.80
N PRO A 116 15.49 5.65 -12.09
CA PRO A 116 16.00 7.02 -12.18
C PRO A 116 15.27 7.90 -13.20
#